data_AF-A0A1V6HGP1-F1
#
_entry.id   AF-A0A1V6HGP1-F1
#
_cell.length_a   1.000
_cell.length_b   1.000
_cell.length_c   1.000
_cell.angle_alpha   90.00
_cell.angle_beta   90.00
_cell.angle_gamma   90.00
#
_symmetry.space_group_name_H-M   'P 1'
#
loop_
_entity.id
_entity.type
_entity.pdbx_description
1 polymer ?
#
loop_
_entity_poly.entity_id
_entity_poly.type
_entity_poly.pdbx_seq_one_letter_code
_entity_poly.pdbx_strand_id
1 'polypeptide(L)'
;MQKSAKEKIIGRLSENKSVFLAQQLSDGKGRVDKIRRFRRENDVPFIATGRNVLNLPGVGKSLTFRTIGITCNGRRVLEFEHDSNRRHSPIIKQMGKVIIVESKSVAEFIRQMMKMGEDGRGYETLYGYSIGITEKRFPLYRCPKYDFEITDILTNLKLENINRTNR
;
A
#
# COMPACT_ATOMS: atom_id res chain seq x y z
N MET A 1 8.87 15.84 7.11
CA MET A 1 9.02 14.93 5.94
C MET A 1 9.09 13.49 6.45
N GLN A 2 8.21 12.60 5.98
CA GLN A 2 8.06 11.25 6.53
C GLN A 2 9.26 10.34 6.21
N LYS A 3 9.68 9.48 7.16
CA LYS A 3 10.81 8.53 6.99
C LYS A 3 10.63 7.62 5.77
N SER A 4 9.42 7.08 5.57
CA SER A 4 9.09 6.24 4.40
C SER A 4 9.15 7.02 3.09
N ALA A 5 8.65 8.27 3.05
CA ALA A 5 8.78 9.13 1.87
C ALA A 5 10.25 9.45 1.56
N LYS A 6 11.08 9.71 2.58
CA LYS A 6 12.52 9.95 2.41
C LYS A 6 13.26 8.73 1.89
N GLU A 7 12.95 7.54 2.42
CA GLU A 7 13.50 6.27 1.93
C GLU A 7 13.19 6.06 0.44
N LYS A 8 11.96 6.37 0.05
CA LYS A 8 11.50 6.29 -1.34
C LYS A 8 12.10 7.32 -2.25
N ILE A 9 12.51 8.48 -1.77
CA ILE A 9 13.22 9.46 -2.60
C ILE A 9 14.66 8.99 -2.86
N ILE A 10 15.32 8.47 -1.84
CA ILE A 10 16.76 8.13 -1.89
C ILE A 10 17.01 6.77 -2.57
N GLY A 11 16.16 5.77 -2.32
CA GLY A 11 16.39 4.39 -2.77
C GLY A 11 15.55 3.95 -3.97
N ARG A 12 14.79 4.84 -4.60
CA ARG A 12 13.88 4.47 -5.71
C ARG A 12 14.65 4.30 -7.01
N LEU A 13 14.35 3.19 -7.67
CA LEU A 13 14.86 2.85 -8.99
C LEU A 13 13.83 3.20 -10.07
N SER A 14 14.29 3.43 -11.29
CA SER A 14 13.40 3.42 -12.46
C SER A 14 12.86 2.00 -12.70
N GLU A 15 11.73 1.90 -13.42
CA GLU A 15 11.10 0.60 -13.71
C GLU A 15 12.08 -0.34 -14.44
N ASN A 16 12.79 0.17 -15.46
CA ASN A 16 13.78 -0.59 -16.24
C ASN A 16 14.89 -1.16 -15.35
N LYS A 17 15.42 -0.33 -14.44
CA LYS A 17 16.45 -0.71 -13.47
C LYS A 17 15.94 -1.76 -12.48
N SER A 18 14.68 -1.65 -12.07
CA SER A 18 14.03 -2.61 -11.17
C SER A 18 13.84 -3.99 -11.81
N VAL A 19 13.42 -4.02 -13.08
CA VAL A 19 13.29 -5.27 -13.85
C VAL A 19 14.66 -5.91 -14.10
N PHE A 20 15.64 -5.11 -14.51
CA PHE A 20 17.01 -5.57 -14.73
C PHE A 20 17.60 -6.21 -13.46
N LEU A 21 17.46 -5.53 -12.31
CA LEU A 21 17.92 -6.09 -11.04
C LEU A 21 17.22 -7.41 -10.70
N ALA A 22 15.90 -7.50 -10.93
CA ALA A 22 15.16 -8.74 -10.68
C ALA A 22 15.64 -9.90 -11.56
N GLN A 23 15.95 -9.65 -12.84
CA GLN A 23 16.54 -10.64 -13.74
C GLN A 23 17.94 -11.07 -13.29
N GLN A 24 18.78 -10.13 -12.85
CA GLN A 24 20.13 -10.46 -12.36
C GLN A 24 20.10 -11.34 -11.10
N LEU A 25 19.05 -11.22 -10.28
CA LEU A 25 18.90 -11.96 -9.02
C LEU A 25 18.13 -13.27 -9.14
N SER A 26 17.57 -13.59 -10.32
CA SER A 26 16.69 -14.74 -10.51
C SER A 26 17.41 -16.09 -10.36
N ASP A 27 18.69 -16.16 -10.68
CA ASP A 27 19.52 -17.37 -10.61
C ASP A 27 19.92 -17.76 -9.18
N GLY A 28 19.69 -16.88 -8.19
CA GLY A 28 20.03 -17.10 -6.80
C GLY A 28 21.52 -17.02 -6.45
N LYS A 29 22.42 -16.86 -7.43
CA LYS A 29 23.87 -16.93 -7.24
C LYS A 29 24.47 -15.54 -7.06
N GLY A 30 25.41 -15.40 -6.12
CA GLY A 30 26.19 -14.16 -5.92
C GLY A 30 25.33 -12.92 -5.63
N ARG A 31 24.16 -13.09 -4.98
CA ARG A 31 23.19 -12.01 -4.78
C ARG A 31 23.78 -10.78 -4.10
N VAL A 32 24.63 -10.98 -3.09
CA VAL A 32 25.27 -9.90 -2.34
C VAL A 32 26.15 -9.04 -3.24
N ASP A 33 26.99 -9.66 -4.05
CA ASP A 33 27.92 -8.95 -4.94
C ASP A 33 27.18 -8.25 -6.08
N LYS A 34 26.15 -8.90 -6.65
CA LYS A 34 25.28 -8.31 -7.65
C LYS A 34 24.54 -7.08 -7.12
N ILE A 35 24.00 -7.13 -5.91
CA ILE A 35 23.34 -5.97 -5.26
C ILE A 35 24.36 -4.86 -4.98
N ARG A 36 25.56 -5.18 -4.47
CA ARG A 36 26.62 -4.19 -4.21
C ARG A 36 27.10 -3.52 -5.48
N ARG A 37 27.30 -4.29 -6.56
CA ARG A 37 27.68 -3.77 -7.88
C ARG A 37 26.58 -2.84 -8.41
N PHE A 38 25.34 -3.30 -8.42
CA PHE A 38 24.20 -2.52 -8.90
C PHE A 38 24.02 -1.21 -8.12
N ARG A 39 24.17 -1.22 -6.79
CA ARG A 39 24.11 0.00 -5.97
C ARG A 39 25.18 1.02 -6.34
N ARG A 40 26.43 0.56 -6.58
CA ARG A 40 27.54 1.42 -7.01
C ARG A 40 27.31 2.01 -8.40
N GLU A 41 26.87 1.19 -9.35
CA GLU A 41 26.60 1.62 -10.73
C GLU A 41 25.44 2.63 -10.83
N ASN A 42 24.52 2.61 -9.86
CA ASN A 42 23.33 3.47 -9.85
C ASN A 42 23.40 4.60 -8.83
N ASP A 43 24.52 4.76 -8.14
CA ASP A 43 24.75 5.76 -7.09
C ASP A 43 23.62 5.82 -6.04
N VAL A 44 23.19 4.63 -5.55
CA VAL A 44 22.13 4.53 -4.53
C VAL A 44 22.63 3.87 -3.24
N PRO A 45 22.41 4.48 -2.07
CA PRO A 45 22.87 3.96 -0.79
C PRO A 45 22.06 2.74 -0.32
N PHE A 46 20.89 2.49 -0.88
CA PHE A 46 20.11 1.27 -0.69
C PHE A 46 19.04 1.20 -1.79
N ILE A 47 18.34 0.07 -1.88
CA ILE A 47 17.27 -0.14 -2.86
C ILE A 47 15.95 -0.25 -2.11
N ALA A 48 15.03 0.69 -2.36
CA ALA A 48 13.73 0.75 -1.71
C ALA A 48 12.72 -0.22 -2.37
N THR A 49 12.87 -1.52 -2.13
CA THR A 49 12.02 -2.57 -2.74
C THR A 49 10.67 -2.75 -2.06
N GLY A 50 10.54 -2.37 -0.78
CA GLY A 50 9.27 -2.48 -0.03
C GLY A 50 8.14 -1.70 -0.69
N ARG A 51 6.89 -1.95 -0.32
CA ARG A 51 5.76 -1.13 -0.78
C ARG A 51 5.07 -0.48 0.39
N ASN A 52 4.66 0.77 0.23
CA ASN A 52 3.73 1.38 1.17
C ASN A 52 2.31 0.88 0.87
N VAL A 53 1.70 0.25 1.85
CA VAL A 53 0.35 -0.30 1.78
C VAL A 53 -0.33 -0.04 3.12
N LEU A 54 -1.50 0.59 3.09
CA LEU A 54 -2.39 0.60 4.24
C LEU A 54 -3.48 -0.46 4.02
N ASN A 55 -3.66 -1.33 5.00
CA ASN A 55 -4.75 -2.31 5.00
C ASN A 55 -5.77 -1.87 6.05
N LEU A 56 -7.06 -1.82 5.66
CA LEU A 56 -8.13 -1.70 6.64
C LEU A 56 -8.30 -3.03 7.40
N PRO A 57 -8.45 -3.00 8.74
CA PRO A 57 -8.83 -4.18 9.49
C PRO A 57 -10.18 -4.71 8.96
N GLY A 58 -10.27 -6.02 8.77
CA GLY A 58 -11.50 -6.70 8.30
C GLY A 58 -11.79 -6.61 6.79
N VAL A 59 -11.23 -5.65 6.05
CA VAL A 59 -11.44 -5.50 4.59
C VAL A 59 -10.34 -6.20 3.78
N GLY A 60 -9.21 -6.49 4.41
CA GLY A 60 -8.25 -7.50 3.94
C GLY A 60 -7.80 -7.30 2.50
N LYS A 61 -7.21 -6.15 2.16
CA LYS A 61 -6.47 -5.88 0.92
C LYS A 61 -5.82 -4.50 0.99
N SER A 62 -4.75 -4.32 0.20
CA SER A 62 -4.08 -3.04 0.02
C SER A 62 -5.07 -1.99 -0.49
N LEU A 63 -5.07 -0.80 0.09
CA LEU A 63 -5.94 0.30 -0.31
C LEU A 63 -5.15 1.59 -0.46
N THR A 64 -5.53 2.37 -1.47
CA THR A 64 -5.21 3.80 -1.51
C THR A 64 -6.22 4.53 -0.64
N PHE A 65 -5.79 5.50 0.14
CA PHE A 65 -6.70 6.30 0.96
C PHE A 65 -6.32 7.77 0.93
N ARG A 66 -7.30 8.63 1.20
CA ARG A 66 -7.11 10.06 1.44
C ARG A 66 -8.09 10.58 2.48
N THR A 67 -7.68 11.56 3.25
CA THR A 67 -8.58 12.34 4.11
C THR A 67 -9.39 13.27 3.23
N ILE A 68 -10.72 13.13 3.26
CA ILE A 68 -11.66 13.98 2.52
C ILE A 68 -12.37 15.01 3.42
N GLY A 69 -12.24 14.89 4.73
CA GLY A 69 -12.84 15.82 5.68
C GLY A 69 -12.40 15.57 7.11
N ILE A 70 -12.76 16.51 7.99
CA ILE A 70 -12.56 16.42 9.44
C ILE A 70 -13.87 16.81 10.11
N THR A 71 -14.34 15.95 11.01
CA THR A 71 -15.55 16.21 11.81
C THR A 71 -15.30 17.28 12.88
N CYS A 72 -16.36 17.84 13.45
CA CYS A 72 -16.26 18.89 14.48
C CYS A 72 -15.44 18.48 15.72
N ASN A 73 -15.36 17.18 16.03
CA ASN A 73 -14.57 16.66 17.15
C ASN A 73 -13.17 16.15 16.72
N GLY A 74 -12.72 16.50 15.52
CA GLY A 74 -11.36 16.23 15.04
C GLY A 74 -11.11 14.82 14.50
N ARG A 75 -12.16 14.01 14.29
CA ARG A 75 -12.02 12.69 13.62
C ARG A 75 -11.93 12.87 12.11
N ARG A 76 -11.03 12.14 11.46
CA ARG A 76 -10.86 12.21 10.00
C ARG A 76 -11.93 11.39 9.29
N VAL A 77 -12.41 11.92 8.18
CA VAL A 77 -13.22 11.20 7.20
C VAL A 77 -12.27 10.75 6.10
N LEU A 78 -12.09 9.44 5.97
CA LEU A 78 -11.16 8.80 5.06
C LEU A 78 -11.93 8.16 3.91
N GLU A 79 -11.52 8.46 2.69
CA GLU A 79 -11.97 7.80 1.48
C GLU A 79 -10.94 6.75 1.07
N PHE A 80 -11.39 5.52 0.87
CA PHE A 80 -10.58 4.39 0.44
C PHE A 80 -10.96 3.93 -0.96
N GLU A 81 -9.94 3.54 -1.71
CA GLU A 81 -10.03 2.97 -3.04
C GLU A 81 -9.23 1.67 -3.08
N HIS A 82 -9.78 0.66 -3.76
CA HIS A 82 -9.13 -0.64 -3.90
C HIS A 82 -7.87 -0.57 -4.78
N ASP A 83 -6.88 -1.40 -4.46
CA ASP A 83 -5.62 -1.48 -5.23
C ASP A 83 -5.86 -1.94 -6.68
N SER A 84 -5.75 -1.01 -7.62
CA SER A 84 -5.88 -1.31 -9.05
C SER A 84 -4.79 -2.24 -9.59
N ASN A 85 -3.69 -2.46 -8.86
CA ASN A 85 -2.59 -3.34 -9.28
C ASN A 85 -2.83 -4.83 -8.97
N ARG A 86 -3.97 -5.20 -8.38
CA ARG A 86 -4.28 -6.59 -8.02
C ARG A 86 -5.53 -7.07 -8.74
N ARG A 87 -5.58 -8.36 -9.09
CA ARG A 87 -6.81 -8.98 -9.57
C ARG A 87 -7.80 -9.09 -8.40
N HIS A 88 -8.89 -8.34 -8.52
CA HIS A 88 -9.96 -8.25 -7.53
C HIS A 88 -11.20 -9.00 -8.01
N SER A 89 -12.11 -9.30 -7.08
CA SER A 89 -13.44 -9.77 -7.45
C SER A 89 -14.14 -8.67 -8.26
N PRO A 90 -14.91 -9.00 -9.33
CA PRO A 90 -15.62 -8.02 -10.15
C PRO A 90 -16.49 -7.05 -9.33
N ILE A 91 -17.00 -7.49 -8.18
CA ILE A 91 -17.81 -6.68 -7.25
C ILE A 91 -17.13 -5.38 -6.82
N ILE A 92 -15.80 -5.37 -6.75
CA ILE A 92 -15.04 -4.20 -6.30
C ILE A 92 -15.20 -3.02 -7.25
N LYS A 93 -15.39 -3.27 -8.56
CA LYS A 93 -15.68 -2.21 -9.54
C LYS A 93 -17.07 -1.60 -9.34
N GLN A 94 -18.00 -2.34 -8.73
CA GLN A 94 -19.37 -1.90 -8.46
C GLN A 94 -19.51 -1.23 -7.09
N MET A 95 -18.73 -1.68 -6.08
CA MET A 95 -18.74 -1.10 -4.73
C MET A 95 -18.24 0.35 -4.69
N GLY A 96 -17.43 0.77 -5.66
CA GLY A 96 -16.89 2.12 -5.70
C GLY A 96 -15.91 2.40 -4.57
N LYS A 97 -16.02 3.58 -3.96
CA LYS A 97 -15.14 4.03 -2.88
C LYS A 97 -15.78 3.79 -1.52
N VAL A 98 -14.97 3.47 -0.52
CA VAL A 98 -15.43 3.23 0.85
C VAL A 98 -15.09 4.44 1.71
N ILE A 99 -16.09 5.01 2.38
CA ILE A 99 -15.89 6.12 3.32
C ILE A 99 -15.93 5.60 4.75
N ILE A 100 -14.91 5.97 5.54
CA ILE A 100 -14.81 5.60 6.95
C ILE A 100 -14.53 6.86 7.76
N VAL A 101 -15.24 7.02 8.86
CA VAL A 101 -14.90 8.00 9.89
C VAL A 101 -14.10 7.30 10.97
N GLU A 102 -12.95 7.86 11.33
CA GLU A 102 -12.14 7.29 12.41
C GLU A 102 -12.91 7.23 13.73
N SER A 103 -12.65 6.21 14.55
CA SER A 103 -13.32 6.05 15.84
C SER A 103 -12.93 7.13 16.84
N LYS A 104 -11.68 7.61 16.77
CA LYS A 104 -11.09 8.63 17.65
C LYS A 104 -10.30 9.64 16.83
N SER A 105 -10.15 10.85 17.36
CA SER A 105 -9.26 11.84 16.75
C SER A 105 -7.80 11.48 16.97
N VAL A 106 -6.91 12.00 16.11
CA VAL A 106 -5.45 11.87 16.28
C VAL A 106 -5.01 12.37 17.66
N ALA A 107 -5.58 13.48 18.13
CA ALA A 107 -5.28 14.03 19.45
C ALA A 107 -5.66 13.07 20.59
N GLU A 108 -6.82 12.42 20.49
CA GLU A 108 -7.25 11.43 21.48
C GLU A 108 -6.38 10.18 21.47
N PHE A 109 -5.99 9.71 20.29
CA PHE A 109 -5.03 8.61 20.15
C PHE A 109 -3.69 8.93 20.82
N ILE A 110 -3.11 10.11 20.57
CA ILE A 110 -1.84 10.52 21.18
C ILE A 110 -1.97 10.60 22.71
N ARG A 111 -3.06 11.19 23.22
CA ARG A 111 -3.33 11.20 24.67
C ARG A 111 -3.42 9.80 25.26
N GLN A 112 -4.00 8.84 24.53
CA GLN A 112 -4.08 7.45 24.95
C GLN A 112 -2.68 6.81 25.04
N MET A 113 -1.81 7.03 24.05
CA MET A 113 -0.43 6.54 24.08
C MET A 113 0.37 7.14 25.23
N MET A 114 0.21 8.45 25.49
CA MET A 114 0.84 9.11 26.64
C MET A 114 0.39 8.54 27.98
N LYS A 115 -0.90 8.18 28.12
CA LYS A 115 -1.41 7.49 29.33
C LYS A 115 -0.80 6.10 29.53
N MET A 116 -0.36 5.45 28.45
CA MET A 116 0.34 4.16 28.49
C MET A 116 1.85 4.31 28.76
N GLY A 117 2.34 5.53 28.96
CA GLY A 117 3.74 5.82 29.26
C GLY A 117 4.60 6.15 28.05
N GLU A 118 4.02 6.31 26.86
CA GLU A 118 4.77 6.65 25.64
C GLU A 118 4.98 8.16 25.46
N ASP A 119 6.03 8.54 24.73
CA ASP A 119 6.29 9.94 24.37
C ASP A 119 5.40 10.39 23.20
N GLY A 120 4.45 11.29 23.48
CA GLY A 120 3.52 11.83 22.49
C GLY A 120 4.19 12.51 21.28
N ARG A 121 5.41 13.04 21.46
CA ARG A 121 6.18 13.68 20.36
C ARG A 121 6.50 12.71 19.23
N GLY A 122 6.63 11.41 19.54
CA GLY A 122 6.84 10.37 18.55
C GLY A 122 5.70 10.25 17.53
N TYR A 123 4.52 10.75 17.86
CA TYR A 123 3.29 10.58 17.09
C TYR A 123 2.83 11.83 16.35
N GLU A 124 3.49 12.98 16.50
CA GLU A 124 3.09 14.25 15.86
C GLU A 124 2.99 14.13 14.33
N THR A 125 3.80 13.25 13.73
CA THR A 125 3.77 13.02 12.29
C THR A 125 2.47 12.38 11.78
N LEU A 126 1.62 11.85 12.67
CA LEU A 126 0.34 11.24 12.32
C LEU A 126 -0.66 12.27 11.73
N TYR A 127 -0.59 13.53 12.16
CA TYR A 127 -1.40 14.61 11.58
C TYR A 127 -1.09 14.83 10.09
N GLY A 128 0.15 14.60 9.67
CA GLY A 128 0.57 14.69 8.26
C GLY A 128 0.21 13.48 7.42
N TYR A 129 -0.31 12.39 8.01
CA TYR A 129 -0.64 11.16 7.30
C TYR A 129 -2.05 11.23 6.70
N SER A 130 -2.23 12.11 5.72
CA SER A 130 -3.54 12.41 5.10
C SER A 130 -3.77 11.70 3.75
N ILE A 131 -2.74 11.07 3.18
CA ILE A 131 -2.83 10.33 1.93
C ILE A 131 -1.87 9.14 1.96
N GLY A 132 -2.33 8.00 1.47
CA GLY A 132 -1.50 6.83 1.22
C GLY A 132 -1.88 6.23 -0.11
N ILE A 133 -0.92 6.15 -1.02
CA ILE A 133 -1.13 5.59 -2.36
C ILE A 133 -0.53 4.20 -2.39
N THR A 134 -1.31 3.22 -2.85
CA THR A 134 -0.79 1.86 -3.02
C THR A 134 0.26 1.82 -4.12
N GLU A 135 1.43 1.27 -3.79
CA GLU A 135 2.53 1.16 -4.72
C GLU A 135 2.51 -0.16 -5.52
N LYS A 136 3.05 -0.10 -6.75
CA LYS A 136 3.25 -1.27 -7.61
C LYS A 136 4.25 -2.24 -7.01
N ARG A 137 4.01 -3.53 -7.25
CA ARG A 137 4.89 -4.62 -6.81
C ARG A 137 6.26 -4.51 -7.43
N PHE A 138 7.30 -4.42 -6.59
CA PHE A 138 8.66 -4.52 -7.05
C PHE A 138 8.88 -5.86 -7.80
N PRO A 139 9.47 -5.87 -9.01
CA PRO A 139 9.54 -7.04 -9.88
C PRO A 139 10.15 -8.29 -9.22
N LEU A 140 11.11 -8.12 -8.30
CA LEU A 140 11.73 -9.22 -7.54
C LEU A 140 10.72 -10.08 -6.76
N TYR A 141 9.58 -9.50 -6.36
CA TYR A 141 8.54 -10.21 -5.60
C TYR A 141 7.42 -10.78 -6.48
N ARG A 142 7.61 -10.80 -7.80
CA ARG A 142 6.67 -11.46 -8.72
C ARG A 142 6.90 -12.97 -8.63
N CYS A 143 5.86 -13.71 -8.25
CA CYS A 143 5.91 -15.17 -8.26
C CYS A 143 6.05 -15.67 -9.71
N PRO A 144 6.69 -16.83 -9.92
CA PRO A 144 6.64 -17.54 -11.20
C PRO A 144 5.19 -17.72 -11.66
N LYS A 145 5.00 -17.82 -12.99
CA LYS A 145 3.71 -18.23 -13.52
C LYS A 145 3.44 -19.67 -13.10
N TYR A 146 2.18 -19.99 -12.86
CA TYR A 146 1.75 -21.36 -12.64
C TYR A 146 1.62 -22.07 -13.99
N ASP A 147 1.80 -23.39 -13.97
CA ASP A 147 1.65 -24.26 -15.15
C ASP A 147 0.17 -24.58 -15.47
N PHE A 148 -0.76 -23.93 -14.78
CA PHE A 148 -2.20 -24.05 -15.00
C PHE A 148 -2.82 -22.71 -15.35
N GLU A 149 -3.90 -22.77 -16.13
CA GLU A 149 -4.71 -21.60 -16.45
C GLU A 149 -5.79 -21.39 -15.38
N ILE A 150 -5.99 -20.14 -14.99
CA ILE A 150 -7.05 -19.74 -14.07
C ILE A 150 -8.30 -19.46 -14.89
N THR A 151 -9.43 -20.04 -14.49
CA THR A 151 -10.72 -19.77 -15.13
C THR A 151 -11.22 -18.37 -14.81
N ASP A 152 -11.91 -17.73 -15.76
CA ASP A 152 -12.54 -16.42 -15.54
C ASP A 152 -13.87 -16.53 -14.77
N ILE A 153 -14.39 -17.76 -14.62
CA ILE A 153 -15.68 -18.05 -14.00
C ILE A 153 -15.50 -18.25 -12.49
N LEU A 154 -16.13 -17.40 -11.69
CA LEU A 154 -16.19 -17.54 -10.24
C LEU A 154 -17.39 -18.43 -9.87
N THR A 155 -17.13 -19.69 -9.51
CA THR A 155 -18.18 -20.71 -9.27
C THR A 155 -19.11 -20.42 -8.10
N ASN A 156 -18.65 -19.65 -7.11
CA ASN A 156 -19.39 -19.34 -5.87
C ASN A 156 -19.78 -17.85 -5.74
N LEU A 157 -19.69 -17.06 -6.82
CA LEU A 157 -20.07 -15.65 -6.81
C LEU A 157 -21.30 -15.42 -7.69
N LYS A 158 -22.48 -15.22 -7.07
CA LYS A 158 -23.71 -14.81 -7.77
C LYS A 158 -23.88 -13.29 -7.64
N LEU A 159 -23.90 -12.57 -8.77
CA LEU A 159 -24.05 -11.11 -8.81
C LEU A 159 -25.50 -10.65 -9.11
N GLU A 160 -26.49 -11.50 -8.86
CA GLU A 160 -27.86 -11.37 -9.38
C GLU A 160 -28.67 -10.14 -8.88
N ASN A 161 -28.22 -9.38 -7.88
CA ASN A 161 -29.08 -8.41 -7.16
C ASN A 161 -28.58 -6.96 -7.03
N ILE A 162 -27.54 -6.52 -7.76
CA ILE A 162 -26.91 -5.20 -7.48
C ILE A 162 -27.31 -4.09 -8.48
N ASN A 163 -28.18 -4.41 -9.45
CA ASN A 163 -28.63 -3.44 -10.48
C ASN A 163 -29.87 -2.61 -10.09
N ARG A 164 -30.28 -2.53 -8.81
CA ARG A 164 -31.55 -1.88 -8.42
C ARG A 164 -31.48 -0.51 -7.74
N THR A 165 -30.32 0.12 -7.63
CA THR A 165 -30.25 1.41 -6.90
C THR A 165 -29.30 2.43 -7.49
N ASN A 166 -29.46 2.74 -8.78
CA ASN A 166 -29.02 4.01 -9.36
C ASN A 166 -30.01 4.42 -10.47
N ARG A 167 -31.12 5.02 -10.06
CA ARG A 167 -31.92 5.96 -10.84
C ARG A 167 -31.98 7.27 -10.07
#